data_AF-A0A1G0RGD2-F1
#
_entry.id   AF-A0A1G0RGD2-F1
#
_cell.length_a   1.000
_cell.length_b   1.000
_cell.length_c   1.000
_cell.angle_alpha   90.00
_cell.angle_beta   90.00
_cell.angle_gamma   90.00
#
_symmetry.space_group_name_H-M   'P 1'
#
loop_
_entity.id
_entity.type
_entity.pdbx_description
1 polymer ?
#
loop_
_entity_poly.entity_id
_entity_poly.type
_entity_poly.pdbx_seq_one_letter_code
_entity_poly.pdbx_strand_id
1 'polypeptide(L)'
;MKELFSSEEWSSLLEVPYLVFTYIAGIDGNTDKKEIDAFNQFCKARNRFNSKLLKEILPDNPSEYLKYHQSTDISKNTIKEKLRNVDLLLDLKADRSDSVSFKHHLIAMGRFVADSSGKMFSPKMSDEEEDAIHQIGKFIDIDAYKLFKTTMVDEILKHIE
;
A
#
# COMPACT_ATOMS: atom_id res chain seq x y z
N MET A 1 14.63 -9.57 7.50
CA MET A 1 14.82 -8.20 6.96
C MET A 1 14.78 -7.17 8.08
N LYS A 2 13.89 -7.33 9.06
CA LYS A 2 13.81 -6.50 10.27
C LYS A 2 15.16 -6.11 10.91
N GLU A 3 16.12 -7.02 10.94
CA GLU A 3 17.46 -6.84 11.50
C GLU A 3 18.30 -5.72 10.85
N LEU A 4 17.93 -5.28 9.65
CA LEU A 4 18.59 -4.16 8.95
C LEU A 4 18.15 -2.79 9.50
N PHE A 5 17.06 -2.74 10.25
CA PHE A 5 16.42 -1.51 10.70
C PHE A 5 16.50 -1.36 12.22
N SER A 6 16.58 -0.12 12.68
CA SER A 6 16.33 0.20 14.08
C SER A 6 14.87 -0.08 14.44
N SER A 7 14.55 -0.15 15.73
CA SER A 7 13.16 -0.35 16.18
C SER A 7 12.21 0.75 15.67
N GLU A 8 12.68 2.00 15.62
CA GLU A 8 11.89 3.16 15.16
C GLU A 8 11.67 3.14 13.65
N GLU A 9 12.72 2.81 12.90
CA GLU A 9 12.66 2.63 11.45
C GLU A 9 11.74 1.47 11.08
N TRP A 10 11.83 0.35 11.80
CA TRP A 10 10.95 -0.78 11.61
C TRP A 10 9.50 -0.43 11.91
N SER A 11 9.24 0.31 12.99
CA SER A 11 7.90 0.80 13.31
C SER A 11 7.34 1.66 12.18
N SER A 12 8.17 2.50 11.57
CA SER A 12 7.78 3.34 10.42
C SER A 12 7.39 2.49 9.20
N LEU A 13 8.08 1.37 8.95
CA LEU A 13 7.75 0.42 7.89
C LEU A 13 6.43 -0.33 8.15
N LEU A 14 6.16 -0.69 9.40
CA LEU A 14 4.91 -1.37 9.79
C LEU A 14 3.67 -0.49 9.60
N GLU A 15 3.82 0.84 9.60
CA GLU A 15 2.72 1.78 9.35
C GLU A 15 2.37 1.92 7.86
N VAL A 16 3.28 1.55 6.95
CA VAL A 16 3.14 1.81 5.51
C VAL A 16 1.86 1.24 4.90
N PRO A 17 1.42 0.00 5.23
CA PRO A 17 0.16 -0.52 4.72
C PRO A 17 -1.03 0.37 5.06
N TYR A 18 -1.11 0.86 6.29
CA TYR A 18 -2.14 1.80 6.73
C TYR A 18 -2.04 3.14 5.99
N LEU A 19 -0.83 3.68 5.83
CA LEU A 19 -0.61 4.95 5.12
C LEU A 19 -1.12 4.89 3.68
N VAL A 20 -0.82 3.82 2.96
CA VAL A 20 -1.29 3.62 1.58
C VAL A 20 -2.80 3.40 1.55
N PHE A 21 -3.32 2.55 2.44
CA PHE A 21 -4.76 2.31 2.55
C PHE A 21 -5.55 3.60 2.79
N THR A 22 -5.20 4.36 3.82
CA THR A 22 -5.93 5.57 4.21
C THR A 22 -5.82 6.70 3.18
N TYR A 23 -4.70 6.75 2.43
CA TYR A 23 -4.52 7.72 1.36
C TYR A 23 -5.47 7.48 0.18
N ILE A 24 -5.91 6.23 -0.02
CA ILE A 24 -6.78 5.80 -1.12
C ILE A 24 -8.22 5.70 -0.66
N ALA A 25 -8.49 4.89 0.37
CA ALA A 25 -9.83 4.58 0.89
C ALA A 25 -10.50 5.76 1.63
N GLY A 26 -9.87 6.92 1.67
CA GLY A 26 -10.38 8.14 2.31
C GLY A 26 -10.62 9.29 1.33
N ILE A 27 -10.50 9.06 0.01
CA ILE A 27 -10.59 10.13 -0.99
C ILE A 27 -11.99 10.76 -1.03
N ASP A 28 -13.03 9.96 -0.88
CA ASP A 28 -14.43 10.43 -0.84
C ASP A 28 -14.91 10.81 0.58
N GLY A 29 -14.00 10.72 1.56
CA GLY A 29 -14.26 11.05 2.96
C GLY A 29 -14.84 9.92 3.80
N ASN A 30 -15.08 8.71 3.27
CA ASN A 30 -15.51 7.56 4.06
C ASN A 30 -14.91 6.25 3.54
N THR A 31 -14.18 5.55 4.40
CA THR A 31 -13.77 4.18 4.12
C THR A 31 -14.95 3.23 4.18
N ASP A 32 -15.22 2.53 3.08
CA ASP A 32 -16.33 1.59 2.98
C ASP A 32 -15.93 0.15 3.39
N LYS A 33 -16.93 -0.71 3.57
CA LYS A 33 -16.70 -2.12 3.96
C LYS A 33 -15.93 -2.89 2.89
N LYS A 34 -16.13 -2.60 1.60
CA LYS A 34 -15.48 -3.32 0.50
C LYS A 34 -13.99 -3.02 0.46
N GLU A 35 -13.60 -1.77 0.69
CA GLU A 35 -12.19 -1.36 0.79
C GLU A 35 -11.48 -2.05 1.95
N ILE A 36 -12.14 -2.13 3.12
CA ILE A 36 -11.63 -2.88 4.27
C ILE A 36 -11.51 -4.37 3.93
N ASP A 37 -12.53 -4.96 3.30
CA ASP A 37 -12.53 -6.37 2.90
C ASP A 37 -11.44 -6.66 1.84
N ALA A 38 -11.15 -5.71 0.94
CA ALA A 38 -10.08 -5.81 -0.03
C ALA A 38 -8.70 -5.73 0.63
N PHE A 39 -8.48 -4.77 1.53
CA PHE A 39 -7.25 -4.71 2.32
C PHE A 39 -7.01 -6.00 3.11
N ASN A 40 -8.07 -6.54 3.71
CA ASN A 40 -8.03 -7.81 4.44
C ASN A 40 -7.64 -8.99 3.52
N GLN A 41 -8.20 -9.05 2.31
CA GLN A 41 -7.88 -10.09 1.32
C GLN A 41 -6.43 -9.98 0.84
N PHE A 42 -5.96 -8.76 0.55
CA PHE A 42 -4.58 -8.50 0.17
C PHE A 42 -3.61 -8.99 1.26
N CYS A 43 -3.87 -8.65 2.52
CA CYS A 43 -3.03 -9.09 3.64
C CYS A 43 -3.02 -10.62 3.81
N LYS A 44 -4.16 -11.30 3.62
CA LYS A 44 -4.24 -12.77 3.67
C LYS A 44 -3.42 -13.46 2.58
N ALA A 45 -3.25 -12.81 1.44
CA ALA A 45 -2.43 -13.31 0.34
C ALA A 45 -0.91 -13.18 0.58
N ARG A 46 -0.47 -12.60 1.71
CA ARG A 46 0.95 -12.27 1.99
C ARG A 46 1.94 -13.36 1.59
N ASN A 47 1.65 -14.62 1.92
CA ASN A 47 2.59 -15.73 1.70
C ASN A 47 2.81 -16.03 0.21
N ARG A 48 1.89 -15.63 -0.66
CA ARG A 48 1.92 -15.82 -2.12
C ARG A 48 2.74 -14.73 -2.84
N PHE A 49 2.97 -13.58 -2.21
CA PHE A 49 3.76 -12.50 -2.79
C PHE A 49 5.26 -12.85 -2.89
N ASN A 50 6.00 -12.17 -3.75
CA ASN A 50 7.45 -12.39 -3.88
C ASN A 50 8.29 -11.43 -3.02
N SER A 51 7.72 -10.32 -2.55
CA SER A 51 8.40 -9.37 -1.66
C SER A 51 8.57 -9.95 -0.26
N LYS A 52 9.82 -10.20 0.14
CA LYS A 52 10.16 -10.64 1.51
C LYS A 52 9.78 -9.58 2.55
N LEU A 53 10.09 -8.32 2.27
CA LEU A 53 9.79 -7.21 3.17
C LEU A 53 8.28 -7.08 3.40
N LEU A 54 7.49 -7.12 2.32
CA LEU A 54 6.05 -6.99 2.41
C LEU A 54 5.44 -8.09 3.29
N LYS A 55 5.94 -9.33 3.20
CA LYS A 55 5.50 -10.44 4.06
C LYS A 55 5.72 -10.17 5.54
N GLU A 56 6.82 -9.52 5.89
CA GLU A 56 7.17 -9.19 7.27
C GLU A 56 6.36 -7.99 7.80
N ILE A 57 5.93 -7.07 6.92
CA ILE A 57 5.25 -5.84 7.34
C ILE A 57 3.72 -5.88 7.23
N LEU A 58 3.15 -6.77 6.42
CA LEU A 58 1.69 -6.89 6.32
C LEU A 58 1.12 -7.46 7.62
N PRO A 59 0.04 -6.87 8.17
CA PRO A 59 -0.50 -7.28 9.45
C PRO A 59 -1.09 -8.69 9.41
N ASP A 60 -0.86 -9.47 10.48
CA ASP A 60 -1.48 -10.78 10.68
C ASP A 60 -3.00 -10.67 10.95
N ASN A 61 -3.41 -9.61 11.63
CA ASN A 61 -4.82 -9.28 11.89
C ASN A 61 -5.17 -7.91 11.29
N PRO A 62 -5.49 -7.86 9.98
CA PRO A 62 -5.69 -6.60 9.25
C PRO A 62 -6.84 -5.75 9.81
N SER A 63 -7.93 -6.36 10.26
CA SER A 63 -9.06 -5.64 10.84
C SER A 63 -8.73 -4.97 12.18
N GLU A 64 -7.95 -5.64 13.03
CA GLU A 64 -7.47 -5.06 14.29
C GLU A 64 -6.42 -3.97 14.04
N TYR A 65 -5.54 -4.21 13.07
CA TYR A 65 -4.55 -3.22 12.61
C TYR A 65 -5.22 -1.92 12.14
N LEU A 66 -6.23 -2.00 11.27
CA LEU A 66 -6.97 -0.80 10.82
C LEU A 66 -7.65 -0.08 11.98
N LYS A 67 -8.29 -0.82 12.91
CA LYS A 67 -8.92 -0.23 14.11
C LYS A 67 -7.93 0.48 15.02
N TYR A 68 -6.74 -0.10 15.20
CA TYR A 68 -5.66 0.51 16.00
C TYR A 68 -5.26 1.87 15.44
N HIS A 69 -5.21 2.00 14.11
CA HIS A 69 -4.82 3.24 13.44
C HIS A 69 -5.99 4.21 13.18
N GLN A 70 -7.25 3.75 13.22
CA GLN A 70 -8.46 4.54 12.88
C GLN A 70 -8.67 5.79 13.77
N SER A 71 -8.07 5.82 14.96
CA SER A 71 -8.11 6.99 15.86
C SER A 71 -7.16 8.11 15.46
N THR A 72 -6.28 7.88 14.47
CA THR A 72 -5.28 8.83 14.01
C THR A 72 -5.77 9.52 12.75
N ASP A 73 -6.32 10.72 12.90
CA ASP A 73 -6.53 11.62 11.77
C ASP A 73 -5.16 12.08 11.25
N ILE A 74 -4.78 11.60 10.07
CA ILE A 74 -3.47 11.85 9.49
C ILE A 74 -3.63 12.62 8.18
N SER A 75 -3.01 13.80 8.13
CA SER A 75 -3.10 14.64 6.93
C SER A 75 -2.38 14.01 5.73
N LYS A 76 -2.85 14.32 4.51
CA LYS A 76 -2.18 13.90 3.26
C LYS A 76 -0.71 14.34 3.20
N ASN A 77 -0.37 15.50 3.78
CA ASN A 77 1.03 15.96 3.85
C ASN A 77 1.87 15.08 4.77
N THR A 78 1.34 14.69 5.93
CA THR A 78 2.03 13.78 6.86
C THR A 78 2.23 12.41 6.23
N ILE A 79 1.22 11.87 5.52
CA ILE A 79 1.36 10.61 4.78
C ILE A 79 2.49 10.72 3.74
N LYS A 80 2.49 11.78 2.93
CA LYS A 80 3.54 12.05 1.95
C LYS A 80 4.94 12.07 2.56
N GLU A 81 5.12 12.78 3.68
CA GLU A 81 6.41 12.86 4.36
C GLU A 81 6.85 11.50 4.91
N LYS A 82 5.94 10.76 5.54
CA LYS A 82 6.24 9.42 6.06
C LYS A 82 6.63 8.44 4.94
N LEU A 83 5.89 8.44 3.82
CA LEU A 83 6.20 7.57 2.69
C LEU A 83 7.54 7.91 2.03
N ARG A 84 7.88 9.20 1.90
CA ARG A 84 9.20 9.63 1.40
C ARG A 84 10.34 9.25 2.34
N ASN A 85 10.13 9.32 3.65
CA ASN A 85 11.14 8.89 4.61
C ASN A 85 11.36 7.38 4.55
N VAL A 86 10.29 6.60 4.38
CA VAL A 86 10.37 5.16 4.16
C VAL A 86 11.11 4.85 2.85
N ASP A 87 10.81 5.58 1.78
CA ASP A 87 11.48 5.43 0.49
C ASP A 87 13.01 5.58 0.61
N LEU A 88 13.45 6.69 1.22
CA LEU A 88 14.86 6.95 1.49
C LEU A 88 15.48 5.87 2.39
N LEU A 89 14.76 5.43 3.42
CA LEU A 89 15.22 4.39 4.33
C LEU A 89 15.46 3.06 3.61
N LEU A 90 14.55 2.67 2.70
CA LEU A 90 14.68 1.46 1.91
C LEU A 90 15.86 1.52 0.95
N ASP A 91 16.05 2.66 0.29
CA ASP A 91 17.16 2.83 -0.65
C ASP A 91 18.54 2.84 0.04
N LEU A 92 18.58 3.23 1.33
CA LEU A 92 19.80 3.21 2.13
C LEU A 92 20.13 1.83 2.71
N LYS A 93 19.12 1.02 3.06
CA LYS A 93 19.33 -0.17 3.92
C LYS A 93 18.88 -1.49 3.31
N ALA A 94 17.92 -1.49 2.39
CA ALA A 94 17.43 -2.70 1.76
C ALA A 94 18.13 -2.94 0.43
N ASP A 95 18.24 -4.20 0.02
CA ASP A 95 18.67 -4.53 -1.32
C ASP A 95 17.72 -3.92 -2.35
N ARG A 96 18.27 -3.41 -3.44
CA ARG A 96 17.49 -2.71 -4.49
C ARG A 96 16.32 -3.54 -5.01
N SER A 97 16.52 -4.84 -5.21
CA SER A 97 15.46 -5.74 -5.69
C SER A 97 14.31 -5.87 -4.68
N ASP A 98 14.63 -5.91 -3.39
CA ASP A 98 13.65 -6.05 -2.32
C ASP A 98 12.90 -4.74 -2.10
N SER A 99 13.60 -3.59 -2.15
CA SER A 99 13.02 -2.25 -2.12
C SER A 99 12.02 -2.05 -3.27
N VAL A 100 12.44 -2.33 -4.51
CA VAL A 100 11.58 -2.17 -5.70
C VAL A 100 10.39 -3.13 -5.64
N SER A 101 10.61 -4.42 -5.31
CA SER A 101 9.52 -5.39 -5.19
C SER A 101 8.50 -4.94 -4.14
N PHE A 102 8.97 -4.47 -2.98
CA PHE A 102 8.13 -3.93 -1.92
C PHE A 102 7.26 -2.75 -2.43
N LYS A 103 7.88 -1.75 -3.03
CA LYS A 103 7.20 -0.54 -3.55
C LYS A 103 6.16 -0.92 -4.62
N HIS A 104 6.46 -1.84 -5.52
CA HIS A 104 5.48 -2.34 -6.50
C HIS A 104 4.26 -3.00 -5.86
N HIS A 105 4.46 -3.79 -4.79
CA HIS A 105 3.33 -4.39 -4.09
C HIS A 105 2.48 -3.37 -3.33
N LEU A 106 3.07 -2.26 -2.85
CA LEU A 106 2.29 -1.17 -2.26
C LEU A 106 1.39 -0.50 -3.30
N ILE A 107 1.90 -0.27 -4.52
CA ILE A 107 1.08 0.25 -5.63
C ILE A 107 -0.02 -0.75 -6.00
N ALA A 108 0.30 -2.05 -6.06
CA ALA A 108 -0.69 -3.09 -6.32
C ALA A 108 -1.76 -3.16 -5.20
N MET A 109 -1.37 -3.04 -3.93
CA MET A 109 -2.31 -2.99 -2.81
C MET A 109 -3.26 -1.80 -2.94
N GLY A 110 -2.71 -0.62 -3.24
CA GLY A 110 -3.51 0.58 -3.44
C GLY A 110 -4.52 0.42 -4.58
N ARG A 111 -4.05 -0.12 -5.70
CA ARG A 111 -4.90 -0.46 -6.85
C ARG A 111 -6.00 -1.44 -6.49
N PHE A 112 -5.69 -2.50 -5.74
CA PHE A 112 -6.66 -3.52 -5.34
C PHE A 112 -7.76 -2.96 -4.46
N VAL A 113 -7.40 -2.08 -3.51
CA VAL A 113 -8.37 -1.39 -2.65
C VAL A 113 -9.26 -0.47 -3.48
N ALA A 114 -8.67 0.36 -4.35
CA ALA A 114 -9.42 1.27 -5.23
C ALA A 114 -10.33 0.55 -6.25
N ASP A 115 -9.94 -0.61 -6.76
CA ASP A 115 -10.81 -1.38 -7.66
C ASP A 115 -12.01 -2.00 -6.94
N SER A 116 -11.89 -2.24 -5.63
CA SER A 116 -12.96 -2.83 -4.81
C SER A 116 -14.08 -1.83 -4.45
N SER A 117 -13.76 -0.54 -4.40
CA SER A 117 -14.66 0.57 -4.06
C SER A 117 -15.59 0.97 -5.22
N GLY A 118 -15.33 0.46 -6.44
CA GLY A 118 -16.06 0.79 -7.66
C GLY A 118 -17.56 0.96 -7.40
N LYS A 119 -18.05 2.19 -7.63
CA LYS A 119 -19.48 2.55 -7.46
C LYS A 119 -20.31 1.46 -8.13
N MET A 120 -21.43 1.08 -7.52
CA MET A 120 -22.33 -0.02 -7.97
C MET A 120 -22.71 0.01 -9.48
N PHE A 121 -22.44 1.11 -10.18
CA PHE A 121 -22.70 1.34 -11.61
C PHE A 121 -21.46 1.62 -12.49
N SER A 122 -20.24 1.64 -11.94
CA SER A 122 -18.99 1.76 -12.72
C SER A 122 -17.96 0.76 -12.22
N PRO A 123 -17.56 -0.22 -13.03
CA PRO A 123 -16.52 -1.19 -12.68
C PRO A 123 -15.09 -0.60 -12.72
N LYS A 124 -14.97 0.73 -12.83
CA LYS A 124 -13.68 1.43 -12.97
C LYS A 124 -13.44 2.33 -11.76
N MET A 125 -12.20 2.26 -11.28
CA MET A 125 -11.56 3.23 -10.40
C MET A 125 -11.82 4.66 -10.88
N SER A 126 -12.03 5.58 -9.95
CA SER A 126 -12.22 7.01 -10.23
C SER A 126 -10.91 7.71 -10.62
N ASP A 127 -11.02 8.86 -11.28
CA ASP A 127 -9.85 9.68 -11.66
C ASP A 127 -9.10 10.15 -10.39
N GLU A 128 -9.80 10.40 -9.29
CA GLU A 128 -9.22 10.81 -8.02
C GLU A 128 -8.42 9.68 -7.35
N GLU A 129 -8.92 8.45 -7.38
CA GLU A 129 -8.20 7.26 -6.92
C GLU A 129 -6.98 6.97 -7.80
N GLU A 130 -7.10 7.15 -9.11
CA GLU A 130 -5.97 7.04 -10.04
C GLU A 130 -4.87 8.04 -9.70
N ASP A 131 -5.24 9.31 -9.53
CA ASP A 131 -4.30 10.37 -9.16
C ASP A 131 -3.67 10.07 -7.79
N ALA A 132 -4.44 9.57 -6.83
CA ALA A 132 -3.92 9.22 -5.51
C ALA A 132 -2.86 8.11 -5.59
N ILE A 133 -3.08 7.06 -6.37
CA ILE A 133 -2.07 6.01 -6.55
C ILE A 133 -0.84 6.56 -7.28
N HIS A 134 -1.02 7.44 -8.26
CA HIS A 134 0.10 8.13 -8.91
C HIS A 134 0.87 9.02 -7.93
N GLN A 135 0.21 9.69 -7.00
CA GLN A 135 0.85 10.49 -5.96
C GLN A 135 1.65 9.61 -5.00
N ILE A 136 1.09 8.48 -4.55
CA ILE A 136 1.83 7.48 -3.76
C ILE A 136 3.08 7.03 -4.51
N GLY A 137 2.95 6.67 -5.79
CA GLY A 137 4.08 6.33 -6.65
C GLY A 137 5.19 7.38 -6.61
N LYS A 138 4.85 8.67 -6.75
CA LYS A 138 5.81 9.78 -6.62
C LYS A 138 6.43 9.91 -5.23
N PHE A 139 5.76 9.46 -4.17
CA PHE A 139 6.29 9.52 -2.80
C PHE A 139 7.29 8.40 -2.52
N ILE A 140 7.20 7.29 -3.24
CA ILE A 140 8.05 6.10 -3.08
C ILE A 140 8.92 5.81 -4.32
N ASP A 141 9.18 6.83 -5.13
CA ASP A 141 9.99 6.77 -6.36
C ASP A 141 9.61 5.64 -7.34
N ILE A 142 8.31 5.43 -7.53
CA ILE A 142 7.74 4.50 -8.53
C ILE A 142 6.91 5.27 -9.56
N ASP A 143 7.22 5.05 -10.83
CA ASP A 143 6.36 5.45 -11.95
C ASP A 143 5.17 4.50 -12.04
N ALA A 144 4.12 4.78 -11.27
CA ALA A 144 2.91 3.98 -11.23
C ALA A 144 2.19 3.92 -12.60
N TYR A 145 2.27 4.98 -13.41
CA TYR A 145 1.70 4.99 -14.77
C TYR A 145 2.40 3.98 -15.67
N LYS A 146 3.73 3.94 -15.64
CA LYS A 146 4.50 2.91 -16.35
C LYS A 146 4.22 1.53 -15.80
N LEU A 147 4.09 1.38 -14.48
CA LEU A 147 3.82 0.10 -13.84
C LEU A 147 2.46 -0.48 -14.29
N PHE A 148 1.41 0.33 -14.36
CA PHE A 148 0.08 -0.08 -14.85
C PHE A 148 0.04 -0.39 -16.34
N LYS A 149 1.00 0.08 -17.14
CA LYS A 149 1.14 -0.32 -18.54
C LYS A 149 1.81 -1.69 -18.73
N THR A 150 2.32 -2.28 -17.66
CA THR A 150 2.89 -3.64 -17.66
C THR A 150 1.89 -4.63 -17.06
N THR A 151 2.19 -5.92 -17.17
CA THR A 151 1.41 -6.97 -16.49
C THR A 151 1.75 -7.12 -15.01
N MET A 152 2.69 -6.32 -14.48
CA MET A 152 3.27 -6.57 -13.16
C MET A 152 2.27 -6.41 -12.01
N VAL A 153 1.42 -5.38 -12.05
CA VAL A 153 0.35 -5.23 -11.05
C VAL A 153 -0.65 -6.36 -11.18
N ASP A 154 -1.11 -6.67 -12.40
CA ASP A 154 -2.05 -7.77 -12.64
C ASP A 154 -1.50 -9.12 -12.18
N GLU A 155 -0.21 -9.38 -12.38
CA GLU A 155 0.48 -10.58 -11.91
C GLU A 155 0.51 -10.67 -10.38
N ILE A 156 0.74 -9.55 -9.68
CA ILE A 156 0.66 -9.51 -8.22
C ILE A 156 -0.78 -9.79 -7.76
N LEU A 157 -1.78 -9.16 -8.41
CA LEU A 157 -3.18 -9.26 -8.01
C LEU A 157 -3.79 -10.64 -8.26
N LYS A 158 -3.35 -11.37 -9.30
CA LYS A 158 -3.73 -12.78 -9.53
C LYS A 158 -3.43 -13.71 -8.36
N HIS A 159 -2.53 -13.34 -7.46
CA HIS A 159 -2.25 -14.12 -6.27
C HIS A 159 -3.25 -13.91 -5.13
N ILE A 160 -4.14 -12.92 -5.23
CA ILE A 160 -5.15 -12.64 -4.21
C ILE A 160 -6.43 -13.45 -4.46
N GLU A 161 -6.72 -13.72 -5.73
CA GLU A 161 -7.82 -14.57 -6.19
C GLU A 161 -7.72 -16.05 -5.74
#